data_AF-A0A0L1KP57-F1
#
_entry.id   AF-A0A0L1KP57-F1
#
_cell.length_a   1.000
_cell.length_b   1.000
_cell.length_c   1.000
_cell.angle_alpha   90.00
_cell.angle_beta   90.00
_cell.angle_gamma   90.00
#
_symmetry.space_group_name_H-M   'P 1'
#
loop_
_entity.id
_entity.type
_entity.pdbx_description
1 polymer ?
#
loop_
_entity_poly.entity_id
_entity_poly.type
_entity_poly.pdbx_seq_one_letter_code
_entity_poly.pdbx_strand_id
1 'polypeptide(L)'
;MHVGQVESTSKVLNFTIFSPIQSLSCDAPTEMLRFIHHLLDHNNKRTRKLIHRMRIPGETNPLSKPQAAERGVLHVVATPIGNIKDFSIRALDILKNVDYIACYNSNNTRLLMDVIDMPCRGRLVQIPYENAQATNKLIGILSAGHSMALVSNAGSPMFGDPTGILVHAVERAKYRVTCVPGPCSIVAALCVSGLDFSSCGFRFIGYVSHIAATRRNQLRDAIMHGQSGVTVMFDTPERVIFTLKEIATFAPTRRVSIVHEVTKVNEAVHCQEALTLYRFYERSDMAKQKVFGELVVCVDSMAETTGITTTKYGAFNELEVVRQHGILTASGQSKESALLITASNLNLPVRVVRNVLEHRSYGRNDAPDGATSQGADEYRSWTNDPEVQEKDAAAQGKRSKQILSPAERRRIRGANKRKSTAAVREKIMLLQYKKTHRNN
;
A
#
# COMPACT_ATOMS: atom_id res chain seq x y z
N MET A 1 -58.10 6.36 16.26
CA MET A 1 -57.90 7.79 15.96
C MET A 1 -56.42 8.01 15.64
N HIS A 2 -56.17 8.51 14.43
CA HIS A 2 -54.98 9.16 13.86
C HIS A 2 -53.54 8.64 14.12
N VAL A 3 -53.02 7.99 13.07
CA VAL A 3 -51.79 8.24 12.28
C VAL A 3 -50.83 9.35 12.76
N GLY A 4 -49.51 9.08 12.74
CA GLY A 4 -48.47 10.11 12.70
C GLY A 4 -47.02 9.61 12.81
N GLN A 5 -46.39 9.36 11.65
CA GLN A 5 -44.95 9.38 11.27
C GLN A 5 -43.82 9.13 12.28
N VAL A 6 -42.93 8.20 11.90
CA VAL A 6 -41.55 8.06 12.39
C VAL A 6 -40.63 8.80 11.42
N GLU A 7 -39.94 9.83 11.87
CA GLU A 7 -38.77 10.42 11.21
C GLU A 7 -37.58 10.56 12.17
N SER A 8 -36.40 10.49 11.58
CA SER A 8 -35.08 10.40 12.19
C SER A 8 -34.73 11.60 13.08
N THR A 9 -33.82 11.44 14.04
CA THR A 9 -32.67 12.37 14.20
C THR A 9 -31.71 11.94 15.33
N SER A 10 -30.44 11.88 14.91
CA SER A 10 -29.16 11.97 15.60
C SER A 10 -29.17 12.54 17.03
N LYS A 11 -28.66 11.76 17.99
CA LYS A 11 -28.16 12.30 19.27
C LYS A 11 -26.82 13.00 19.03
N VAL A 12 -26.87 14.30 18.73
CA VAL A 12 -25.74 15.21 18.83
C VAL A 12 -25.61 15.65 20.28
N LEU A 13 -24.49 15.33 20.92
CA LEU A 13 -24.10 15.88 22.22
C LEU A 13 -23.71 17.36 22.00
N ASN A 14 -24.64 18.27 22.26
CA ASN A 14 -24.38 19.71 22.30
C ASN A 14 -23.51 20.06 23.52
N PHE A 15 -22.23 20.37 23.29
CA PHE A 15 -21.46 21.19 24.22
C PHE A 15 -21.62 22.66 23.82
N THR A 16 -22.48 23.37 24.54
CA THR A 16 -22.63 24.82 24.41
C THR A 16 -21.44 25.50 25.09
N ILE A 17 -20.51 26.04 24.30
CA ILE A 17 -19.51 26.99 24.78
C ILE A 17 -19.96 28.38 24.33
N PHE A 18 -20.52 29.16 25.25
CA PHE A 18 -20.62 30.60 25.09
C PHE A 18 -20.14 31.29 26.37
N SER A 19 -19.00 31.95 26.28
CA SER A 19 -18.66 33.16 27.04
C SER A 19 -17.60 33.92 26.24
N PRO A 20 -17.67 35.27 26.20
CA PRO A 20 -16.95 36.07 25.22
C PRO A 20 -15.46 36.17 25.57
N ILE A 21 -14.61 35.91 24.58
CA ILE A 21 -13.16 36.12 24.66
C ILE A 21 -12.91 37.62 24.71
N GLN A 22 -12.82 38.19 25.91
CA GLN A 22 -12.12 39.45 26.11
C GLN A 22 -10.62 39.17 26.19
N SER A 23 -9.91 39.68 25.19
CA SER A 23 -8.47 39.97 25.14
C SER A 23 -7.61 39.30 26.23
N LEU A 24 -7.21 38.05 26.00
CA LEU A 24 -6.11 37.43 26.73
C LEU A 24 -4.85 37.54 25.87
N SER A 25 -3.91 38.35 26.36
CA SER A 25 -2.54 38.42 25.87
C SER A 25 -1.91 37.03 25.82
N CYS A 26 -1.25 36.76 24.72
CA CYS A 26 -0.81 35.44 24.30
C CYS A 26 0.42 34.94 25.07
N ASP A 27 0.24 34.39 26.28
CA ASP A 27 1.28 33.57 26.92
C ASP A 27 1.00 32.08 26.64
N ALA A 28 1.22 31.69 25.38
CA ALA A 28 1.03 30.33 24.85
C ALA A 28 1.74 29.18 25.62
N PRO A 29 2.89 29.36 26.31
CA PRO A 29 3.50 28.28 27.09
C PRO A 29 2.64 27.82 28.28
N THR A 30 1.87 28.75 28.87
CA THR A 30 1.19 28.52 30.14
C THR A 30 -0.07 27.68 29.99
N GLU A 31 -0.80 27.83 28.89
CA GLU A 31 -2.01 27.05 28.60
C GLU A 31 -1.69 25.60 28.21
N MET A 32 -0.62 25.37 27.43
CA MET A 32 -0.15 24.01 27.12
C MET A 32 0.35 23.30 28.39
N LEU A 33 1.09 24.01 29.24
CA LEU A 33 1.53 23.48 30.52
C LEU A 33 0.36 23.20 31.45
N ARG A 34 -0.66 24.07 31.53
CA ARG A 34 -1.90 23.82 32.29
C ARG A 34 -2.69 22.62 31.76
N PHE A 35 -2.78 22.46 30.44
CA PHE A 35 -3.42 21.31 29.81
C PHE A 35 -2.68 20.00 30.12
N ILE A 36 -1.34 20.02 30.04
CA ILE A 36 -0.49 18.90 30.46
C ILE A 36 -0.66 18.63 31.97
N HIS A 37 -0.72 19.66 32.82
CA HIS A 37 -0.89 19.51 34.26
C HIS A 37 -2.28 18.97 34.64
N HIS A 38 -3.32 19.32 33.87
CA HIS A 38 -4.68 18.81 34.02
C HIS A 38 -4.80 17.34 33.54
N LEU A 39 -4.16 17.00 32.41
CA LEU A 39 -4.04 15.62 31.93
C LEU A 39 -3.22 14.74 32.89
N LEU A 40 -2.24 15.33 33.57
CA LEU A 40 -1.40 14.68 34.57
C LEU A 40 -1.96 14.82 35.98
N ASP A 41 -3.22 15.27 36.17
CA ASP A 41 -3.81 15.36 37.50
C ASP A 41 -3.82 13.97 38.15
N HIS A 42 -2.82 13.80 39.02
CA HIS A 42 -2.55 12.56 39.70
C HIS A 42 -3.69 12.20 40.65
N ASN A 43 -4.74 13.00 40.83
CA ASN A 43 -5.89 12.63 41.65
C ASN A 43 -6.99 11.88 40.88
N ASN A 44 -6.97 11.86 39.55
CA ASN A 44 -7.96 11.13 38.77
C ASN A 44 -7.56 9.64 38.60
N LYS A 45 -8.41 8.72 39.08
CA LYS A 45 -8.18 7.26 38.97
C LYS A 45 -8.02 6.78 37.52
N ARG A 46 -8.72 7.38 36.55
CA ARG A 46 -8.60 7.04 35.12
C ARG A 46 -7.24 7.47 34.57
N THR A 47 -6.79 8.67 34.93
CA THR A 47 -5.47 9.21 34.62
C THR A 47 -4.36 8.33 35.20
N ARG A 48 -4.45 7.94 36.49
CA ARG A 48 -3.47 7.02 37.10
C ARG A 48 -3.40 5.68 36.37
N LYS A 49 -4.55 5.10 36.00
CA LYS A 49 -4.61 3.81 35.28
C LYS A 49 -4.08 3.92 33.84
N LEU A 50 -4.25 5.07 33.19
CA LEU A 50 -3.67 5.35 31.88
C LEU A 50 -2.15 5.53 31.97
N ILE A 51 -1.68 6.39 32.89
CA ILE A 51 -0.25 6.59 33.15
C ILE A 51 0.42 5.27 33.51
N HIS A 52 -0.17 4.47 34.41
CA HIS A 52 0.38 3.17 34.80
C HIS A 52 0.48 2.18 33.64
N ARG A 53 -0.48 2.20 32.68
CA ARG A 53 -0.43 1.35 31.47
C ARG A 53 0.61 1.82 30.45
N MET A 54 0.90 3.12 30.41
CA MET A 54 1.83 3.73 29.45
C MET A 54 3.25 3.90 29.99
N ARG A 55 3.47 3.67 31.29
CA ARG A 55 4.77 3.82 31.95
C ARG A 55 5.52 2.49 31.95
N ILE A 56 6.82 2.54 31.66
CA ILE A 56 7.69 1.38 31.85
C ILE A 56 7.91 1.23 33.38
N PRO A 57 7.77 0.02 33.96
CA PRO A 57 7.91 -0.18 35.40
C PRO A 57 9.25 0.36 35.92
N GLY A 58 9.20 1.24 36.93
CA GLY A 58 10.39 1.81 37.59
C GLY A 58 10.83 3.20 37.12
N GLU A 59 10.27 3.76 36.06
CA GLU A 59 10.64 5.10 35.57
C GLU A 59 10.04 6.21 36.43
N THR A 60 10.77 7.30 36.74
CA THR A 60 10.17 8.59 37.14
C THR A 60 9.34 9.17 35.99
N ASN A 61 8.43 10.13 36.20
CA ASN A 61 7.63 10.69 35.10
C ASN A 61 8.57 11.08 33.92
N PRO A 62 8.50 10.38 32.77
CA PRO A 62 9.49 10.48 31.70
C PRO A 62 9.47 11.84 31.01
N LEU A 63 8.37 12.61 31.17
CA LEU A 63 8.26 13.98 30.68
C LEU A 63 8.94 15.01 31.59
N SER A 64 9.32 14.62 32.81
CA SER A 64 9.83 15.54 33.85
C SER A 64 11.32 15.34 34.17
N LYS A 65 11.89 14.18 33.83
CA LYS A 65 13.32 13.89 34.02
C LYS A 65 13.85 13.09 32.84
N PRO A 66 14.92 13.55 32.16
CA PRO A 66 15.57 12.77 31.11
C PRO A 66 16.14 11.49 31.71
N GLN A 67 15.84 10.36 31.08
CA GLN A 67 16.33 9.05 31.48
C GLN A 67 17.68 8.77 30.80
N ALA A 68 18.63 8.25 31.55
CA ALA A 68 19.91 7.80 30.98
C ALA A 68 19.65 6.66 29.98
N ALA A 69 20.38 6.68 28.86
CA ALA A 69 20.33 5.58 27.91
C ALA A 69 20.82 4.28 28.59
N GLU A 70 20.16 3.17 28.28
CA GLU A 70 20.52 1.88 28.89
C GLU A 70 21.88 1.40 28.35
N ARG A 71 22.78 1.02 29.24
CA ARG A 71 24.11 0.53 28.89
C ARG A 71 24.07 -0.83 28.19
N GLY A 72 24.90 -1.02 27.17
CA GLY A 72 24.96 -2.26 26.39
C GLY A 72 23.72 -2.54 25.55
N VAL A 73 22.90 -1.50 25.27
CA VAL A 73 21.65 -1.59 24.51
C VAL A 73 21.76 -0.84 23.19
N LEU A 74 21.25 -1.46 22.12
CA LEU A 74 21.06 -0.81 20.84
C LEU A 74 19.65 -0.20 20.76
N HIS A 75 19.57 1.12 20.70
CA HIS A 75 18.34 1.88 20.49
C HIS A 75 18.15 2.13 18.99
N VAL A 76 17.13 1.57 18.37
CA VAL A 76 16.77 1.85 16.97
C VAL A 76 15.90 3.10 16.94
N VAL A 77 16.43 4.22 16.45
CA VAL A 77 15.80 5.54 16.57
C VAL A 77 15.34 6.06 15.21
N ALA A 78 14.04 6.35 15.11
CA ALA A 78 13.48 7.01 13.94
C ALA A 78 13.90 8.50 13.88
N THR A 79 14.28 8.95 12.69
CA THR A 79 14.61 10.35 12.38
C THR A 79 13.50 10.99 11.54
N PRO A 80 13.42 12.33 11.48
CA PRO A 80 12.50 13.03 10.58
C PRO A 80 12.56 12.57 9.12
N ILE A 81 11.43 12.66 8.42
CA ILE A 81 11.31 12.37 6.96
C ILE A 81 11.23 13.64 6.10
N GLY A 82 11.36 14.82 6.72
CA GLY A 82 11.26 16.10 6.04
C GLY A 82 11.14 17.28 7.00
N ASN A 83 10.30 17.14 8.04
CA ASN A 83 10.11 18.17 9.04
C ASN A 83 10.86 17.87 10.34
N ILE A 84 11.79 18.75 10.73
CA ILE A 84 12.61 18.61 11.94
C ILE A 84 11.75 18.44 13.21
N LYS A 85 10.54 19.02 13.23
CA LYS A 85 9.61 18.93 14.37
C LYS A 85 9.01 17.54 14.57
N ASP A 86 9.21 16.61 13.64
CA ASP A 86 8.69 15.25 13.73
C ASP A 86 9.52 14.33 14.64
N PHE A 87 10.63 14.82 15.18
CA PHE A 87 11.33 14.11 16.25
C PHE A 87 10.39 13.89 17.44
N SER A 88 10.35 12.65 17.96
CA SER A 88 9.74 12.42 19.26
C SER A 88 10.65 12.94 20.37
N ILE A 89 10.06 13.39 21.47
CA ILE A 89 10.81 13.82 22.67
C ILE A 89 11.78 12.70 23.10
N ARG A 90 11.33 11.45 23.06
CA ARG A 90 12.16 10.29 23.40
C ARG A 90 13.34 10.08 22.45
N ALA A 91 13.19 10.36 21.16
CA ALA A 91 14.31 10.28 20.21
C ALA A 91 15.39 11.29 20.57
N LEU A 92 15.01 12.55 20.88
CA LEU A 92 15.95 13.59 21.31
C LEU A 92 16.66 13.20 22.62
N ASP A 93 15.91 12.67 23.60
CA ASP A 93 16.49 12.23 24.87
C ASP A 93 17.50 11.09 24.68
N ILE A 94 17.16 10.08 23.88
CA ILE A 94 18.07 8.97 23.61
C ILE A 94 19.32 9.46 22.86
N LEU A 95 19.15 10.23 21.78
CA LEU A 95 20.27 10.75 21.00
C LEU A 95 21.18 11.67 21.83
N LYS A 96 20.64 12.37 22.84
CA LYS A 96 21.44 13.16 23.77
C LYS A 96 22.27 12.30 24.73
N ASN A 97 21.74 11.17 25.18
CA ASN A 97 22.29 10.39 26.29
C ASN A 97 23.07 9.12 25.88
N VAL A 98 22.99 8.66 24.63
CA VAL A 98 23.77 7.48 24.18
C VAL A 98 25.27 7.79 24.05
N ASP A 99 26.13 6.79 24.25
CA ASP A 99 27.58 6.96 24.06
C ASP A 99 27.91 7.14 22.57
N TYR A 100 27.29 6.34 21.70
CA TYR A 100 27.55 6.33 20.26
C TYR A 100 26.29 6.41 19.40
N ILE A 101 26.43 6.97 18.21
CA ILE A 101 25.37 7.04 17.19
C ILE A 101 25.89 6.32 15.93
N ALA A 102 25.34 5.14 15.68
CA ALA A 102 25.52 4.36 14.47
C ALA A 102 24.66 4.91 13.32
N CYS A 103 25.30 5.18 12.19
CA CYS A 103 24.63 5.71 10.99
C CYS A 103 25.28 5.20 9.71
N TYR A 104 24.53 5.22 8.61
CA TYR A 104 25.08 4.87 7.30
C TYR A 104 25.90 6.01 6.68
N ASN A 105 25.36 7.23 6.71
CA ASN A 105 26.01 8.43 6.24
C ASN A 105 26.28 9.38 7.41
N SER A 106 27.54 9.47 7.82
CA SER A 106 27.99 10.29 8.93
C SER A 106 27.88 11.79 8.65
N ASN A 107 27.98 12.23 7.38
CA ASN A 107 27.82 13.64 7.00
C ASN A 107 26.36 14.09 7.14
N ASN A 108 25.41 13.30 6.62
CA ASN A 108 23.98 13.60 6.75
C ASN A 108 23.55 13.61 8.21
N THR A 109 24.02 12.62 8.98
CA THR A 109 23.71 12.52 10.41
C THR A 109 24.30 13.70 11.16
N ARG A 110 25.55 14.11 10.85
CA ARG A 110 26.16 15.30 11.46
C ARG A 110 25.32 16.56 11.19
N LEU A 111 24.92 16.78 9.94
CA LEU A 111 24.07 17.92 9.58
C LEU A 111 22.74 17.91 10.36
N LEU A 112 22.09 16.75 10.47
CA LEU A 112 20.87 16.59 11.26
C LEU A 112 21.11 16.92 12.74
N MET A 113 22.23 16.49 13.31
CA MET A 113 22.60 16.78 14.69
C MET A 113 22.89 18.28 14.90
N ASP A 114 23.56 18.92 13.94
CA ASP A 114 23.85 20.36 13.99
C ASP A 114 22.56 21.18 13.95
N VAL A 115 21.57 20.79 13.13
CA VAL A 115 20.26 21.44 13.03
C VAL A 115 19.46 21.40 14.32
N ILE A 116 19.66 20.37 15.16
CA ILE A 116 18.99 20.23 16.46
C ILE A 116 19.90 20.62 17.65
N ASP A 117 21.01 21.31 17.38
CA ASP A 117 22.00 21.75 18.37
C ASP A 117 22.53 20.62 19.27
N MET A 118 22.74 19.43 18.70
CA MET A 118 23.17 18.24 19.44
C MET A 118 24.64 17.89 19.17
N PRO A 119 25.53 17.98 20.17
CA PRO A 119 26.94 17.66 19.96
C PRO A 119 27.15 16.16 19.71
N CYS A 120 27.68 15.82 18.53
CA CYS A 120 27.95 14.44 18.11
C CYS A 120 29.43 14.15 17.81
N ARG A 121 30.34 15.11 18.05
CA ARG A 121 31.78 14.95 17.80
C ARG A 121 32.35 13.79 18.62
N GLY A 122 33.02 12.85 17.95
CA GLY A 122 33.58 11.64 18.58
C GLY A 122 32.56 10.54 18.89
N ARG A 123 31.27 10.78 18.67
CA ARG A 123 30.17 9.83 18.96
C ARG A 123 29.64 9.12 17.71
N LEU A 124 29.84 9.70 16.52
CA LEU A 124 29.36 9.11 15.26
C LEU A 124 30.18 7.88 14.87
N VAL A 125 29.50 6.77 14.60
CA VAL A 125 30.07 5.53 14.08
C VAL A 125 29.43 5.25 12.73
N GLN A 126 30.21 5.35 11.67
CA GLN A 126 29.73 4.99 10.34
C GLN A 126 29.72 3.46 10.18
N ILE A 127 28.57 2.92 9.80
CA ILE A 127 28.33 1.48 9.61
C ILE A 127 27.78 1.27 8.20
N PRO A 128 28.64 0.95 7.21
CA PRO A 128 28.16 0.54 5.90
C PRO A 128 27.41 -0.79 6.03
N TYR A 129 26.28 -0.88 5.34
CA TYR A 129 25.50 -2.11 5.28
C TYR A 129 26.32 -3.23 4.62
N GLU A 130 26.08 -4.48 5.01
CA GLU A 130 26.70 -5.68 4.44
C GLU A 130 28.20 -5.91 4.78
N ASN A 131 28.78 -5.16 5.71
CA ASN A 131 30.14 -5.41 6.17
C ASN A 131 30.16 -6.15 7.53
N ALA A 132 30.62 -7.41 7.53
CA ALA A 132 30.80 -8.19 8.75
C ALA A 132 31.69 -7.50 9.80
N GLN A 133 32.69 -6.71 9.37
CA GLN A 133 33.53 -5.93 10.27
C GLN A 133 32.74 -4.81 10.96
N ALA A 134 31.78 -4.20 10.26
CA ALA A 134 30.95 -3.14 10.82
C ALA A 134 30.00 -3.68 11.89
N THR A 135 29.46 -4.88 11.67
CA THR A 135 28.71 -5.64 12.68
C THR A 135 29.56 -5.98 13.90
N ASN A 136 30.78 -6.49 13.71
CA ASN A 136 31.68 -6.82 14.81
C ASN A 136 32.05 -5.59 15.64
N LYS A 137 32.29 -4.44 14.98
CA LYS A 137 32.55 -3.18 15.66
C LYS A 137 31.38 -2.74 16.53
N LEU A 138 30.15 -2.85 16.01
CA LEU A 138 28.93 -2.54 16.76
C LEU A 138 28.83 -3.44 18.01
N ILE A 139 28.97 -4.75 17.83
CA ILE A 139 28.92 -5.72 18.93
C ILE A 139 30.02 -5.44 19.97
N GLY A 140 31.24 -5.10 19.54
CA GLY A 140 32.34 -4.76 20.44
C GLY A 140 32.08 -3.51 21.29
N ILE A 141 31.39 -2.51 20.73
CA ILE A 141 30.97 -1.32 21.49
C ILE A 141 29.91 -1.69 22.54
N LEU A 142 28.91 -2.49 22.16
CA LEU A 142 27.89 -2.97 23.09
C LEU A 142 28.47 -3.87 24.19
N SER A 143 29.44 -4.72 23.85
CA SER A 143 30.10 -5.63 24.81
C SER A 143 30.95 -4.89 25.83
N ALA A 144 31.46 -3.70 25.48
CA ALA A 144 32.13 -2.80 26.42
C ALA A 144 31.14 -2.05 27.34
N GLY A 145 29.84 -2.32 27.25
CA GLY A 145 28.81 -1.70 28.08
C GLY A 145 28.37 -0.31 27.61
N HIS A 146 28.76 0.11 26.41
CA HIS A 146 28.32 1.38 25.84
C HIS A 146 26.90 1.28 25.28
N SER A 147 26.16 2.36 25.43
CA SER A 147 24.84 2.57 24.83
C SER A 147 24.99 3.10 23.40
N MET A 148 24.12 2.66 22.48
CA MET A 148 24.22 3.07 21.08
C MET A 148 22.85 3.36 20.47
N ALA A 149 22.73 4.45 19.72
CA ALA A 149 21.59 4.70 18.84
C ALA A 149 21.91 4.29 17.40
N LEU A 150 21.04 3.52 16.74
CA LEU A 150 21.07 3.28 15.30
C LEU A 150 20.03 4.19 14.63
N VAL A 151 20.50 5.04 13.71
CA VAL A 151 19.65 5.97 12.94
C VAL A 151 19.74 5.69 11.44
N SER A 152 18.64 5.92 10.73
CA SER A 152 18.60 6.01 9.26
C SER A 152 18.80 7.46 8.81
N ASN A 153 19.04 7.64 7.50
CA ASN A 153 19.11 8.98 6.91
C ASN A 153 17.80 9.76 7.08
N ALA A 154 16.67 9.05 7.00
CA ALA A 154 15.34 9.59 7.21
C ALA A 154 14.41 8.48 7.71
N GLY A 155 13.43 8.86 8.54
CA GLY A 155 12.36 7.98 8.97
C GLY A 155 12.78 6.88 9.94
N SER A 156 11.98 5.83 9.96
CA SER A 156 12.22 4.65 10.80
C SER A 156 13.25 3.75 10.13
N PRO A 157 14.32 3.34 10.84
CA PRO A 157 15.26 2.35 10.32
C PRO A 157 14.53 1.08 9.83
N MET A 158 15.13 0.42 8.84
CA MET A 158 14.67 -0.80 8.15
C MET A 158 13.76 -0.58 6.94
N PHE A 159 13.12 0.58 6.83
CA PHE A 159 12.25 0.91 5.69
C PHE A 159 13.03 1.64 4.60
N GLY A 160 13.62 0.89 3.67
CA GLY A 160 14.44 1.43 2.57
C GLY A 160 15.95 1.38 2.82
N ASP A 161 16.35 1.17 4.08
CA ASP A 161 17.73 1.00 4.51
C ASP A 161 17.98 -0.43 5.04
N PRO A 162 19.01 -1.17 4.59
CA PRO A 162 19.30 -2.55 5.02
C PRO A 162 19.90 -2.67 6.45
N THR A 163 19.35 -1.93 7.40
CA THR A 163 19.70 -1.95 8.83
C THR A 163 19.27 -3.22 9.56
N GLY A 164 18.31 -3.98 9.02
CA GLY A 164 17.80 -5.21 9.64
C GLY A 164 18.88 -6.27 9.90
N ILE A 165 19.92 -6.30 9.07
CA ILE A 165 21.08 -7.20 9.22
C ILE A 165 21.83 -6.90 10.53
N LEU A 166 21.94 -5.62 10.90
CA LEU A 166 22.63 -5.19 12.12
C LEU A 166 21.83 -5.59 13.37
N VAL A 167 20.52 -5.31 13.36
CA VAL A 167 19.61 -5.71 14.46
C VAL A 167 19.68 -7.21 14.68
N HIS A 168 19.58 -8.00 13.60
CA HIS A 168 19.67 -9.46 13.67
C HIS A 168 20.99 -9.94 14.29
N ALA A 169 22.12 -9.33 13.92
CA ALA A 169 23.41 -9.71 14.45
C ALA A 169 23.56 -9.40 15.95
N VAL A 170 23.02 -8.26 16.40
CA VAL A 170 23.01 -7.85 17.81
C VAL A 170 22.18 -8.82 18.66
N GLU A 171 21.00 -9.19 18.16
CA GLU A 171 20.14 -10.20 18.81
C GLU A 171 20.82 -11.58 18.88
N ARG A 172 21.50 -12.00 17.80
CA ARG A 172 22.27 -13.27 17.81
C ARG A 172 23.41 -13.23 18.82
N ALA A 173 24.04 -12.07 19.01
CA ALA A 173 25.06 -11.84 20.03
C ALA A 173 24.49 -11.65 21.46
N LYS A 174 23.16 -11.81 21.65
CA LYS A 174 22.46 -11.75 22.94
C LYS A 174 22.48 -10.38 23.63
N TYR A 175 22.66 -9.30 22.86
CA TYR A 175 22.47 -7.94 23.35
C TYR A 175 21.04 -7.46 23.13
N ARG A 176 20.58 -6.55 24.00
CA ARG A 176 19.23 -6.00 23.93
C ARG A 176 19.13 -5.00 22.79
N VAL A 177 18.05 -5.11 22.01
CA VAL A 177 17.63 -4.12 21.03
C VAL A 177 16.31 -3.52 21.48
N THR A 178 16.15 -2.20 21.39
CA THR A 178 14.88 -1.53 21.70
C THR A 178 14.55 -0.50 20.64
N CYS A 179 13.27 -0.37 20.29
CA CYS A 179 12.80 0.60 19.31
C CYS A 179 12.43 1.93 19.98
N VAL A 180 12.81 3.05 19.35
CA VAL A 180 12.28 4.40 19.57
C VAL A 180 11.41 4.76 18.36
N PRO A 181 10.07 4.60 18.45
CA PRO A 181 9.19 4.83 17.34
C PRO A 181 9.16 6.32 17.00
N GLY A 182 8.81 6.60 15.75
CA GLY A 182 8.75 7.95 15.24
C GLY A 182 8.34 7.95 13.77
N PRO A 183 8.80 8.95 13.00
CA PRO A 183 8.33 9.18 11.64
C PRO A 183 8.55 7.99 10.73
N CYS A 184 7.56 7.71 9.88
CA CYS A 184 7.60 6.66 8.86
C CYS A 184 6.84 7.13 7.64
N SER A 185 7.52 7.30 6.51
CA SER A 185 6.93 7.82 5.27
C SER A 185 5.82 6.92 4.74
N ILE A 186 5.91 5.60 4.92
CA ILE A 186 4.89 4.63 4.54
C ILE A 186 3.57 4.91 5.28
N VAL A 187 3.65 5.04 6.60
CA VAL A 187 2.46 5.28 7.45
C VAL A 187 1.91 6.67 7.21
N ALA A 188 2.78 7.69 7.15
CA ALA A 188 2.36 9.06 6.86
C ALA A 188 1.65 9.15 5.50
N ALA A 189 2.19 8.51 4.46
CA ALA A 189 1.56 8.45 3.14
C ALA A 189 0.21 7.74 3.18
N LEU A 190 0.09 6.59 3.86
CA LEU A 190 -1.18 5.90 4.00
C LEU A 190 -2.25 6.78 4.66
N CYS A 191 -1.90 7.52 5.72
CA CYS A 191 -2.82 8.43 6.41
C CYS A 191 -3.39 9.53 5.51
N VAL A 192 -2.62 10.02 4.54
CA VAL A 192 -3.05 11.08 3.61
C VAL A 192 -3.48 10.55 2.23
N SER A 193 -3.32 9.25 1.98
CA SER A 193 -3.48 8.64 0.65
C SER A 193 -4.89 8.74 0.06
N GLY A 194 -5.92 8.88 0.90
CA GLY A 194 -7.33 8.83 0.50
C GLY A 194 -7.83 7.42 0.14
N LEU A 195 -7.06 6.38 0.50
CA LEU A 195 -7.42 4.96 0.35
C LEU A 195 -7.87 4.39 1.71
N ASP A 196 -8.86 3.48 1.70
CA ASP A 196 -9.26 2.75 2.89
C ASP A 196 -8.53 1.42 2.96
N PHE A 197 -7.76 1.22 4.03
CA PHE A 197 -7.03 -0.02 4.31
C PHE A 197 -7.47 -0.66 5.64
N SER A 198 -8.52 -0.16 6.28
CA SER A 198 -8.97 -0.59 7.60
C SER A 198 -9.47 -2.04 7.62
N SER A 199 -10.11 -2.49 6.53
CA SER A 199 -10.67 -3.83 6.39
C SER A 199 -9.69 -4.85 5.81
N CYS A 200 -8.64 -4.39 5.13
CA CYS A 200 -7.82 -5.25 4.27
C CYS A 200 -6.32 -5.23 4.57
N GLY A 201 -5.88 -4.32 5.44
CA GLY A 201 -4.47 -4.11 5.76
C GLY A 201 -3.67 -3.54 4.58
N PHE A 202 -2.34 -3.53 4.72
CA PHE A 202 -1.45 -3.09 3.65
C PHE A 202 -0.21 -3.99 3.54
N ARG A 203 0.43 -3.95 2.38
CA ARG A 203 1.70 -4.59 2.08
C ARG A 203 2.68 -3.53 1.61
N PHE A 204 3.89 -3.55 2.14
CA PHE A 204 5.00 -2.76 1.61
C PHE A 204 5.92 -3.63 0.75
N ILE A 205 6.27 -3.19 -0.46
CA ILE A 205 7.11 -3.95 -1.41
C ILE A 205 8.50 -3.35 -1.66
N GLY A 206 8.90 -2.34 -0.88
CA GLY A 206 10.19 -1.66 -1.06
C GLY A 206 10.18 -0.69 -2.24
N TYR A 207 11.38 -0.47 -2.80
CA TYR A 207 11.54 0.35 -4.00
C TYR A 207 11.10 -0.41 -5.26
N VAL A 208 10.45 0.31 -6.16
CA VAL A 208 10.15 -0.21 -7.50
C VAL A 208 11.43 -0.39 -8.30
N SER A 209 11.58 -1.54 -8.96
CA SER A 209 12.77 -1.83 -9.77
C SER A 209 12.97 -0.81 -10.91
N HIS A 210 14.22 -0.41 -11.12
CA HIS A 210 14.58 0.42 -12.28
C HIS A 210 14.54 -0.38 -13.58
N ILE A 211 14.72 -1.71 -13.52
CA ILE A 211 14.71 -2.60 -14.68
C ILE A 211 13.27 -2.87 -15.12
N ALA A 212 12.93 -2.54 -16.37
CA ALA A 212 11.54 -2.57 -16.87
C ALA A 212 10.83 -3.92 -16.70
N ALA A 213 11.47 -5.02 -17.10
CA ALA A 213 10.88 -6.36 -16.98
C ALA A 213 10.65 -6.75 -15.50
N THR A 214 11.64 -6.48 -14.63
CA THR A 214 11.56 -6.76 -13.19
C THR A 214 10.48 -5.91 -12.53
N ARG A 215 10.42 -4.60 -12.84
CA ARG A 215 9.36 -3.69 -12.38
C ARG A 215 7.98 -4.21 -12.75
N ARG A 216 7.79 -4.56 -14.02
CA ARG A 216 6.52 -5.05 -14.54
C ARG A 216 6.04 -6.29 -13.80
N ASN A 217 6.94 -7.26 -13.59
CA ASN A 217 6.62 -8.47 -12.83
C ASN A 217 6.35 -8.16 -11.34
N GLN A 218 7.21 -7.37 -10.69
CA GLN A 218 7.04 -6.95 -9.29
C GLN A 218 5.68 -6.27 -9.07
N LEU A 219 5.30 -5.32 -9.93
CA LEU A 219 4.03 -4.61 -9.85
C LEU A 219 2.83 -5.52 -10.14
N ARG A 220 2.92 -6.33 -11.20
CA ARG A 220 1.84 -7.28 -11.53
C ARG A 220 1.62 -8.25 -10.37
N ASP A 221 2.68 -8.83 -9.83
CA ASP A 221 2.58 -9.81 -8.75
C ASP A 221 2.06 -9.15 -7.46
N ALA A 222 2.46 -7.92 -7.16
CA ALA A 222 1.99 -7.19 -5.99
C ALA A 222 0.52 -6.75 -6.10
N ILE A 223 0.06 -6.32 -7.28
CA ILE A 223 -1.26 -5.69 -7.47
C ILE A 223 -2.34 -6.69 -7.91
N MET A 224 -1.98 -7.66 -8.75
CA MET A 224 -2.92 -8.63 -9.32
C MET A 224 -2.95 -9.94 -8.54
N HIS A 225 -1.82 -10.35 -7.97
CA HIS A 225 -1.68 -11.61 -7.22
C HIS A 225 -1.40 -11.40 -5.73
N GLY A 226 -1.29 -10.14 -5.30
CA GLY A 226 -1.10 -9.79 -3.91
C GLY A 226 -2.32 -10.15 -3.06
N GLN A 227 -2.09 -10.39 -1.77
CA GLN A 227 -3.15 -10.48 -0.78
C GLN A 227 -4.02 -9.22 -0.79
N SER A 228 -5.23 -9.32 -0.25
CA SER A 228 -6.35 -8.38 -0.38
C SER A 228 -6.13 -6.94 0.12
N GLY A 229 -4.91 -6.48 0.43
CA GLY A 229 -4.64 -5.15 1.03
C GLY A 229 -4.10 -4.08 0.07
N VAL A 230 -3.96 -2.86 0.59
CA VAL A 230 -3.30 -1.74 -0.11
C VAL A 230 -1.82 -2.05 -0.33
N THR A 231 -1.32 -1.87 -1.56
CA THR A 231 0.10 -2.05 -1.86
C THR A 231 0.82 -0.72 -1.78
N VAL A 232 1.85 -0.62 -0.95
CA VAL A 232 2.69 0.57 -0.77
C VAL A 232 4.11 0.30 -1.28
N MET A 233 4.68 1.27 -1.98
CA MET A 233 6.02 1.19 -2.55
C MET A 233 6.69 2.56 -2.58
N PHE A 234 8.02 2.55 -2.65
CA PHE A 234 8.80 3.76 -2.92
C PHE A 234 9.14 3.85 -4.40
N ASP A 235 9.09 5.07 -4.93
CA ASP A 235 9.59 5.36 -6.27
C ASP A 235 10.22 6.76 -6.33
N THR A 236 10.79 7.11 -7.48
CA THR A 236 11.35 8.44 -7.72
C THR A 236 10.53 9.19 -8.76
N PRO A 237 10.53 10.54 -8.73
CA PRO A 237 9.79 11.35 -9.69
C PRO A 237 10.14 11.04 -11.15
N GLU A 238 11.42 10.77 -11.43
CA GLU A 238 11.89 10.41 -12.78
C GLU A 238 11.31 9.09 -13.30
N ARG A 239 10.92 8.18 -12.40
CA ARG A 239 10.50 6.82 -12.76
C ARG A 239 9.02 6.56 -12.57
N VAL A 240 8.33 7.35 -11.75
CA VAL A 240 6.94 7.11 -11.35
C VAL A 240 5.99 7.04 -12.56
N ILE A 241 6.28 7.74 -13.65
CA ILE A 241 5.50 7.66 -14.90
C ILE A 241 5.50 6.25 -15.48
N PHE A 242 6.63 5.54 -15.44
CA PHE A 242 6.72 4.15 -15.91
C PHE A 242 5.97 3.21 -14.97
N THR A 243 6.03 3.46 -13.66
CA THR A 243 5.27 2.71 -12.66
C THR A 243 3.77 2.88 -12.89
N LEU A 244 3.29 4.12 -13.04
CA LEU A 244 1.89 4.43 -13.36
C LEU A 244 1.43 3.78 -14.66
N LYS A 245 2.26 3.82 -15.71
CA LYS A 245 1.94 3.17 -17.00
C LYS A 245 1.68 1.68 -16.85
N GLU A 246 2.54 1.01 -16.09
CA GLU A 246 2.42 -0.42 -15.82
C GLU A 246 1.16 -0.71 -14.99
N ILE A 247 0.91 0.03 -13.91
CA ILE A 247 -0.29 -0.12 -13.09
C ILE A 247 -1.56 0.11 -13.92
N ALA A 248 -1.60 1.18 -14.73
CA ALA A 248 -2.72 1.49 -15.61
C ALA A 248 -2.97 0.40 -16.66
N THR A 249 -1.94 -0.36 -17.06
CA THR A 249 -2.07 -1.46 -18.01
C THR A 249 -2.78 -2.66 -17.39
N PHE A 250 -2.49 -3.00 -16.12
CA PHE A 250 -3.08 -4.17 -15.46
C PHE A 250 -4.39 -3.85 -14.72
N ALA A 251 -4.48 -2.67 -14.14
CA ALA A 251 -5.55 -2.26 -13.24
C ALA A 251 -5.97 -0.79 -13.47
N PRO A 252 -6.49 -0.45 -14.67
CA PRO A 252 -6.74 0.93 -15.09
C PRO A 252 -7.68 1.73 -14.17
N THR A 253 -8.66 1.05 -13.56
CA THR A 253 -9.68 1.65 -12.69
C THR A 253 -9.30 1.56 -11.21
N ARG A 254 -8.14 0.98 -10.86
CA ARG A 254 -7.71 0.89 -9.46
C ARG A 254 -7.32 2.27 -8.97
N ARG A 255 -7.78 2.66 -7.78
CA ARG A 255 -7.32 3.92 -7.18
C ARG A 255 -5.84 3.81 -6.82
N VAL A 256 -5.07 4.82 -7.22
CA VAL A 256 -3.65 4.98 -6.93
C VAL A 256 -3.47 6.34 -6.32
N SER A 257 -2.71 6.40 -5.23
CA SER A 257 -2.31 7.62 -4.56
C SER A 257 -0.81 7.79 -4.69
N ILE A 258 -0.36 8.94 -5.20
CA ILE A 258 1.04 9.35 -5.15
C ILE A 258 1.16 10.46 -4.12
N VAL A 259 1.93 10.19 -3.07
CA VAL A 259 2.24 11.15 -2.01
C VAL A 259 3.65 11.67 -2.24
N HIS A 260 3.75 12.98 -2.50
CA HIS A 260 5.00 13.72 -2.75
C HIS A 260 5.46 14.38 -1.47
N GLU A 261 6.75 14.27 -1.15
CA GLU A 261 7.42 15.14 -0.18
C GLU A 261 6.69 15.23 1.17
N VAL A 262 6.16 14.09 1.65
CA VAL A 262 5.35 14.03 2.88
C VAL A 262 6.08 14.69 4.06
N THR A 263 5.36 15.52 4.82
CA THR A 263 5.83 16.41 5.90
C THR A 263 6.62 17.64 5.49
N LYS A 264 7.04 17.77 4.22
CA LYS A 264 7.84 18.92 3.73
C LYS A 264 6.92 20.04 3.22
N VAL A 265 7.53 21.19 2.89
CA VAL A 265 6.80 22.39 2.42
C VAL A 265 5.97 22.12 1.14
N ASN A 266 6.45 21.23 0.28
CA ASN A 266 5.82 20.88 -1.00
C ASN A 266 5.02 19.57 -0.93
N GLU A 267 4.50 19.21 0.24
CA GLU A 267 3.65 18.02 0.38
C GLU A 267 2.46 18.08 -0.57
N ALA A 268 2.26 17.03 -1.38
CA ALA A 268 1.14 16.93 -2.31
C ALA A 268 0.64 15.49 -2.44
N VAL A 269 -0.66 15.32 -2.59
CA VAL A 269 -1.30 14.02 -2.77
C VAL A 269 -2.12 14.02 -4.05
N HIS A 270 -1.83 13.09 -4.95
CA HIS A 270 -2.64 12.85 -6.15
C HIS A 270 -3.26 11.47 -6.08
N CYS A 271 -4.55 11.40 -5.78
CA CYS A 271 -5.31 10.15 -5.70
C CYS A 271 -6.40 10.10 -6.78
N GLN A 272 -6.25 9.18 -7.74
CA GLN A 272 -7.18 8.97 -8.85
C GLN A 272 -7.14 7.51 -9.32
N GLU A 273 -8.04 7.14 -10.23
CA GLU A 273 -7.90 5.88 -10.97
C GLU A 273 -6.57 5.84 -11.74
N ALA A 274 -5.94 4.67 -11.81
CA ALA A 274 -4.60 4.49 -12.36
C ALA A 274 -4.44 5.05 -13.78
N LEU A 275 -5.41 4.83 -14.66
CA LEU A 275 -5.37 5.34 -16.04
C LEU A 275 -5.49 6.86 -16.10
N THR A 276 -6.39 7.44 -15.31
CA THR A 276 -6.57 8.90 -15.21
C THR A 276 -5.31 9.56 -14.66
N LEU A 277 -4.74 8.98 -13.60
CA LEU A 277 -3.51 9.47 -12.98
C LEU A 277 -2.32 9.36 -13.94
N TYR A 278 -2.17 8.23 -14.65
CA TYR A 278 -1.13 8.08 -15.68
C TYR A 278 -1.25 9.16 -16.77
N ARG A 279 -2.45 9.39 -17.31
CA ARG A 279 -2.69 10.42 -18.33
C ARG A 279 -2.42 11.83 -17.82
N PHE A 280 -2.76 12.11 -16.56
CA PHE A 280 -2.43 13.37 -15.92
C PHE A 280 -0.92 13.59 -15.87
N TYR A 281 -0.15 12.60 -15.40
CA TYR A 281 1.31 12.68 -15.34
C TYR A 281 1.97 12.75 -16.72
N GLU A 282 1.44 12.03 -17.73
CA GLU A 282 1.94 12.05 -19.11
C GLU A 282 1.75 13.42 -19.79
N ARG A 283 0.62 14.09 -19.50
CA ARG A 283 0.30 15.42 -20.07
C ARG A 283 0.92 16.56 -19.28
N SER A 284 1.04 16.41 -17.97
CA SER A 284 1.65 17.41 -17.12
C SER A 284 3.11 17.58 -17.51
N ASP A 285 3.60 18.82 -17.49
CA ASP A 285 5.03 19.05 -17.60
C ASP A 285 5.80 18.42 -16.43
N MET A 286 5.21 17.70 -15.47
CA MET A 286 5.95 16.92 -14.46
C MET A 286 6.88 15.86 -15.07
N ALA A 287 6.60 15.39 -16.30
CA ALA A 287 7.52 14.52 -17.04
C ALA A 287 8.73 15.30 -17.63
N LYS A 288 8.65 16.63 -17.70
CA LYS A 288 9.68 17.54 -18.27
C LYS A 288 10.33 18.47 -17.24
N GLN A 289 9.57 18.89 -16.23
CA GLN A 289 10.02 19.53 -15.01
C GLN A 289 10.75 18.46 -14.23
N LYS A 290 12.00 18.75 -13.87
CA LYS A 290 12.70 17.98 -12.85
C LYS A 290 11.95 18.17 -11.53
N VAL A 291 10.91 17.39 -11.33
CA VAL A 291 10.27 17.26 -10.03
C VAL A 291 11.30 16.53 -9.18
N PHE A 292 11.96 17.26 -8.30
CA PHE A 292 12.86 16.67 -7.33
C PHE A 292 12.04 16.22 -6.12
N GLY A 293 12.49 15.18 -5.45
CA GLY A 293 11.88 14.74 -4.19
C GLY A 293 11.66 13.23 -4.11
N GLU A 294 10.98 12.85 -3.06
CA GLU A 294 10.73 11.47 -2.64
C GLU A 294 9.23 11.17 -2.71
N LEU A 295 8.90 9.98 -3.23
CA LEU A 295 7.52 9.57 -3.46
C LEU A 295 7.19 8.28 -2.74
N VAL A 296 5.99 8.24 -2.16
CA VAL A 296 5.33 7.01 -1.76
C VAL A 296 4.14 6.77 -2.68
N VAL A 297 4.08 5.60 -3.30
CA VAL A 297 2.98 5.19 -4.16
C VAL A 297 2.15 4.16 -3.42
N CYS A 298 0.86 4.45 -3.25
CA CYS A 298 -0.12 3.55 -2.64
C CYS A 298 -1.12 3.11 -3.72
N VAL A 299 -1.31 1.81 -3.89
CA VAL A 299 -2.28 1.24 -4.82
C VAL A 299 -3.35 0.55 -3.99
N ASP A 300 -4.60 0.92 -4.22
CA ASP A 300 -5.72 0.41 -3.46
C ASP A 300 -5.81 -1.12 -3.54
N SER A 301 -6.42 -1.70 -2.52
CA SER A 301 -6.80 -3.11 -2.48
C SER A 301 -7.69 -3.48 -3.66
N MET A 302 -7.78 -4.77 -3.96
CA MET A 302 -8.82 -5.23 -4.86
C MET A 302 -10.14 -4.99 -4.15
N ALA A 303 -10.96 -4.09 -4.68
CA ALA A 303 -12.25 -3.73 -4.08
C ALA A 303 -12.95 -5.01 -3.60
N GLU A 304 -13.32 -5.06 -2.32
CA GLU A 304 -14.30 -6.02 -1.85
C GLU A 304 -15.53 -5.80 -2.70
N THR A 305 -15.70 -6.73 -3.62
CA THR A 305 -16.50 -6.44 -4.80
C THR A 305 -17.93 -6.72 -4.39
N THR A 306 -18.67 -5.69 -3.97
CA THR A 306 -20.12 -5.79 -3.74
C THR A 306 -20.76 -6.49 -4.94
N GLY A 307 -21.57 -7.53 -4.69
CA GLY A 307 -22.10 -8.41 -5.74
C GLY A 307 -21.25 -9.65 -6.04
N ILE A 308 -20.67 -10.28 -5.02
CA ILE A 308 -20.11 -11.64 -5.14
C ILE A 308 -21.26 -12.61 -5.42
N THR A 309 -21.36 -13.08 -6.67
CA THR A 309 -22.25 -14.16 -7.05
C THR A 309 -21.55 -15.48 -6.77
N THR A 310 -22.12 -16.28 -5.87
CA THR A 310 -21.66 -17.65 -5.64
C THR A 310 -22.42 -18.58 -6.58
N THR A 311 -21.69 -19.41 -7.33
CA THR A 311 -22.28 -20.47 -8.16
C THR A 311 -21.56 -21.79 -7.92
N LYS A 312 -22.02 -22.87 -8.55
CA LYS A 312 -21.31 -24.17 -8.54
C LYS A 312 -19.91 -24.14 -9.17
N TYR A 313 -19.53 -23.03 -9.81
CA TYR A 313 -18.21 -22.81 -10.41
C TYR A 313 -17.27 -21.98 -9.51
N GLY A 314 -17.73 -21.59 -8.32
CA GLY A 314 -17.01 -20.73 -7.40
C GLY A 314 -17.70 -19.39 -7.17
N ALA A 315 -17.15 -18.61 -6.25
CA ALA A 315 -17.54 -17.22 -6.02
C ALA A 315 -16.81 -16.31 -7.01
N PHE A 316 -17.55 -15.44 -7.69
CA PHE A 316 -16.99 -14.45 -8.60
C PHE A 316 -17.79 -13.16 -8.54
N ASN A 317 -17.19 -12.05 -8.95
CA ASN A 317 -17.88 -10.78 -9.01
C ASN A 317 -18.37 -10.46 -10.43
N GLU A 318 -19.64 -10.15 -10.57
CA GLU A 318 -20.26 -9.84 -11.87
C GLU A 318 -19.77 -8.52 -12.47
N LEU A 319 -19.52 -7.51 -11.64
CA LEU A 319 -18.94 -6.23 -12.10
C LEU A 319 -17.53 -6.44 -12.67
N GLU A 320 -16.72 -7.32 -12.09
CA GLU A 320 -15.38 -7.64 -12.63
C GLU A 320 -15.47 -8.34 -13.99
N VAL A 321 -16.48 -9.19 -14.20
CA VAL A 321 -16.76 -9.82 -15.50
C VAL A 321 -17.09 -8.74 -16.55
N VAL A 322 -18.02 -7.82 -16.22
CA VAL A 322 -18.41 -6.71 -17.10
C VAL A 322 -17.22 -5.80 -17.39
N ARG A 323 -16.42 -5.48 -16.37
CA ARG A 323 -15.26 -4.59 -16.47
C ARG A 323 -14.16 -5.16 -17.37
N GLN A 324 -13.75 -6.41 -17.15
CA GLN A 324 -12.73 -7.08 -17.98
C GLN A 324 -13.17 -7.16 -19.45
N HIS A 325 -14.42 -7.54 -19.69
CA HIS A 325 -14.97 -7.60 -21.04
C HIS A 325 -14.99 -6.22 -21.70
N GLY A 326 -15.45 -5.19 -20.98
CA GLY A 326 -15.47 -3.79 -21.41
C GLY A 326 -14.09 -3.28 -21.82
N ILE A 327 -13.06 -3.48 -20.98
CA ILE A 327 -11.67 -3.07 -21.28
C ILE A 327 -11.15 -3.75 -22.55
N LEU A 328 -11.42 -5.04 -22.73
CA LEU A 328 -10.97 -5.80 -23.91
C LEU A 328 -11.65 -5.30 -25.18
N THR A 329 -12.96 -5.03 -25.14
CA THR A 329 -13.67 -4.46 -26.30
C THR A 329 -13.20 -3.03 -26.62
N ALA A 330 -13.00 -2.18 -25.61
CA ALA A 330 -12.49 -0.81 -25.79
C ALA A 330 -11.04 -0.78 -26.34
N SER A 331 -10.24 -1.81 -26.07
CA SER A 331 -8.90 -1.97 -26.65
C SER A 331 -8.90 -2.58 -28.06
N GLY A 332 -10.07 -2.68 -28.71
CA GLY A 332 -10.22 -3.09 -30.10
C GLY A 332 -10.36 -4.59 -30.32
N GLN A 333 -10.49 -5.40 -29.26
CA GLN A 333 -10.80 -6.81 -29.40
C GLN A 333 -12.24 -6.99 -29.87
N SER A 334 -12.48 -8.03 -30.68
CA SER A 334 -13.84 -8.43 -31.03
C SER A 334 -14.60 -8.87 -29.78
N LYS A 335 -15.92 -8.66 -29.73
CA LYS A 335 -16.77 -9.08 -28.59
C LYS A 335 -16.58 -10.57 -28.24
N GLU A 336 -16.40 -11.43 -29.25
CA GLU A 336 -16.17 -12.86 -29.07
C GLU A 336 -14.77 -13.19 -28.51
N SER A 337 -13.74 -12.49 -28.99
CA SER A 337 -12.38 -12.60 -28.43
C SER A 337 -12.32 -12.12 -26.98
N ALA A 338 -12.94 -10.98 -26.69
CA ALA A 338 -13.02 -10.39 -25.36
C ALA A 338 -13.74 -11.33 -24.38
N LEU A 339 -14.81 -11.99 -24.82
CA LEU A 339 -15.55 -12.99 -24.06
C LEU A 339 -14.66 -14.17 -23.64
N LEU A 340 -13.92 -14.75 -24.59
CA LEU A 340 -13.02 -15.89 -24.34
C LEU A 340 -11.86 -15.52 -23.41
N ILE A 341 -11.26 -14.35 -23.61
CA ILE A 341 -10.17 -13.86 -22.77
C ILE A 341 -10.67 -13.59 -21.35
N THR A 342 -11.82 -12.94 -21.20
CA THR A 342 -12.44 -12.67 -19.88
C THR A 342 -12.74 -13.97 -19.13
N ALA A 343 -13.32 -14.96 -19.81
CA ALA A 343 -13.59 -16.29 -19.24
C ALA A 343 -12.31 -17.00 -18.79
N SER A 344 -11.24 -16.92 -19.60
CA SER A 344 -9.94 -17.48 -19.25
C SER A 344 -9.29 -16.75 -18.06
N ASN A 345 -9.34 -15.42 -18.02
CA ASN A 345 -8.73 -14.61 -16.97
C ASN A 345 -9.37 -14.84 -15.60
N LEU A 346 -10.70 -14.99 -15.58
CA LEU A 346 -11.48 -15.17 -14.36
C LEU A 346 -11.68 -16.65 -13.99
N ASN A 347 -11.14 -17.59 -14.79
CA ASN A 347 -11.33 -19.02 -14.63
C ASN A 347 -12.82 -19.44 -14.57
N LEU A 348 -13.65 -18.77 -15.38
CA LEU A 348 -15.09 -19.01 -15.46
C LEU A 348 -15.46 -19.70 -16.78
N PRO A 349 -16.50 -20.55 -16.81
CA PRO A 349 -17.03 -21.04 -18.07
C PRO A 349 -17.52 -19.89 -18.95
N VAL A 350 -17.27 -19.97 -20.25
CA VAL A 350 -17.69 -18.95 -21.24
C VAL A 350 -19.19 -18.63 -21.14
N ARG A 351 -20.03 -19.64 -20.84
CA ARG A 351 -21.48 -19.42 -20.64
C ARG A 351 -21.80 -18.53 -19.44
N VAL A 352 -21.01 -18.60 -18.37
CA VAL A 352 -21.23 -17.83 -17.14
C VAL A 352 -20.93 -16.37 -17.42
N VAL A 353 -19.79 -16.09 -18.04
CA VAL A 353 -19.43 -14.75 -18.52
C VAL A 353 -20.50 -14.19 -19.45
N ARG A 354 -20.98 -15.00 -20.40
CA ARG A 354 -22.06 -14.60 -21.31
C ARG A 354 -23.36 -14.28 -20.58
N ASN A 355 -23.76 -15.08 -19.59
CA ASN A 355 -24.99 -14.84 -18.81
C ASN A 355 -24.92 -13.53 -18.02
N VAL A 356 -23.77 -13.22 -17.42
CA VAL A 356 -23.54 -11.95 -16.73
C VAL A 356 -23.69 -10.77 -17.69
N LEU A 357 -23.04 -10.84 -18.86
CA LEU A 357 -23.09 -9.77 -19.86
C LEU A 357 -24.49 -9.61 -20.49
N GLU A 358 -25.22 -10.70 -20.71
CA GLU A 358 -26.58 -10.70 -21.28
C GLU A 358 -27.70 -10.52 -20.25
N HIS A 359 -27.37 -10.34 -18.96
CA HIS A 359 -28.35 -10.15 -17.88
C HIS A 359 -29.35 -11.31 -17.77
N ARG A 360 -28.92 -12.53 -18.08
CA ARG A 360 -29.76 -13.73 -17.95
C ARG A 360 -29.70 -14.24 -16.51
N SER A 361 -30.86 -14.43 -15.88
CA SER A 361 -30.95 -15.13 -14.60
C SER A 361 -30.26 -16.50 -14.69
N TYR A 362 -29.47 -16.86 -13.68
CA TYR A 362 -28.94 -18.22 -13.57
C TYR A 362 -30.15 -19.17 -13.49
N GLY A 363 -30.29 -20.04 -14.49
CA GLY A 363 -31.39 -20.99 -14.52
C GLY A 363 -31.41 -21.84 -13.25
N ARG A 364 -32.58 -22.37 -12.88
CA ARG A 364 -32.86 -23.19 -11.67
C ARG A 364 -31.82 -24.28 -11.31
N ASN A 365 -30.93 -24.66 -12.24
CA ASN A 365 -29.87 -25.65 -12.03
C ASN A 365 -28.52 -25.05 -11.60
N ASP A 366 -28.41 -23.72 -11.43
CA ASP A 366 -27.15 -23.00 -11.23
C ASP A 366 -27.13 -21.95 -10.10
N ALA A 367 -28.26 -21.69 -9.41
CA ALA A 367 -28.33 -20.76 -8.28
C ALA A 367 -28.17 -21.49 -6.92
N PRO A 368 -27.39 -20.96 -5.96
CA PRO A 368 -27.67 -21.19 -4.55
C PRO A 368 -28.85 -20.31 -4.13
N ASP A 369 -29.70 -20.80 -3.24
CA ASP A 369 -30.94 -20.13 -2.83
C ASP A 369 -30.71 -18.66 -2.40
N GLY A 370 -31.28 -17.71 -3.15
CA GLY A 370 -31.60 -16.35 -2.64
C GLY A 370 -30.68 -15.16 -2.98
N ALA A 371 -30.39 -14.85 -4.26
CA ALA A 371 -29.69 -13.60 -4.62
C ALA A 371 -30.53 -12.66 -5.53
N THR A 372 -30.66 -11.39 -5.16
CA THR A 372 -31.32 -10.29 -5.89
C THR A 372 -30.30 -9.34 -6.53
N SER A 373 -30.51 -8.92 -7.78
CA SER A 373 -29.60 -8.11 -8.61
C SER A 373 -29.88 -6.59 -8.53
N GLN A 374 -28.89 -5.78 -8.12
CA GLN A 374 -28.97 -4.30 -8.11
C GLN A 374 -28.01 -3.59 -9.10
N GLY A 375 -27.14 -4.30 -9.84
CA GLY A 375 -26.11 -3.68 -10.70
C GLY A 375 -26.58 -3.16 -12.09
N ALA A 376 -27.88 -3.04 -12.33
CA ALA A 376 -28.45 -2.90 -13.67
C ALA A 376 -28.45 -1.46 -14.24
N ASP A 377 -28.40 -0.43 -13.40
CA ASP A 377 -28.61 0.95 -13.86
C ASP A 377 -27.33 1.63 -14.38
N GLU A 378 -26.14 1.19 -13.96
CA GLU A 378 -24.87 1.78 -14.39
C GLU A 378 -24.41 1.33 -15.78
N TYR A 379 -24.78 0.13 -16.25
CA TYR A 379 -24.36 -0.38 -17.57
C TYR A 379 -25.10 0.32 -18.72
N ARG A 380 -26.37 0.66 -18.53
CA ARG A 380 -27.18 1.35 -19.56
C ARG A 380 -26.74 2.79 -19.83
N SER A 381 -26.08 3.45 -18.87
CA SER A 381 -25.58 4.82 -19.07
C SER A 381 -24.30 4.82 -19.92
N TRP A 382 -23.49 3.75 -19.86
CA TRP A 382 -22.20 3.67 -20.54
C TRP A 382 -22.28 3.19 -22.00
N THR A 383 -23.21 2.27 -22.32
CA THR A 383 -23.36 1.75 -23.70
C THR A 383 -24.24 2.61 -24.61
N ASN A 384 -25.03 3.52 -24.03
CA ASN A 384 -25.87 4.47 -24.76
C ASN A 384 -25.22 5.83 -24.95
N ASP A 385 -23.92 5.96 -24.62
CA ASP A 385 -23.15 7.16 -24.92
C ASP A 385 -23.08 7.37 -26.45
N PRO A 386 -23.61 8.48 -27.00
CA PRO A 386 -23.62 8.75 -28.43
C PRO A 386 -22.23 8.69 -29.08
N GLU A 387 -21.16 9.03 -28.33
CA GLU A 387 -19.78 9.00 -28.85
C GLU A 387 -19.27 7.57 -29.11
N VAL A 388 -19.80 6.57 -28.40
CA VAL A 388 -19.42 5.15 -28.56
C VAL A 388 -20.12 4.55 -29.78
N GLN A 389 -21.37 4.93 -30.03
CA GLN A 389 -22.13 4.47 -31.20
C GLN A 389 -21.59 5.02 -32.52
N GLU A 390 -21.11 6.27 -32.52
CA GLU A 390 -20.56 6.92 -33.72
C GLU A 390 -19.22 6.30 -34.16
N LYS A 391 -18.40 5.85 -33.19
CA LYS A 391 -17.12 5.14 -33.46
C LYS A 391 -17.31 3.72 -33.98
N ASP A 392 -18.36 3.02 -33.56
CA ASP A 392 -18.70 1.67 -34.05
C ASP A 392 -19.20 1.71 -35.52
N ALA A 393 -19.95 2.75 -35.90
CA ALA A 393 -20.38 2.95 -37.29
C ALA A 393 -19.19 3.24 -38.23
N ALA A 394 -18.21 4.04 -37.76
CA ALA A 394 -16.99 4.34 -38.51
C ALA A 394 -16.05 3.13 -38.69
N ALA A 395 -16.05 2.18 -37.73
CA ALA A 395 -15.22 0.98 -37.77
C ALA A 395 -15.75 -0.12 -38.73
N GLN A 396 -17.07 -0.18 -38.94
CA GLN A 396 -17.68 -1.16 -39.86
C GLN A 396 -17.39 -0.87 -41.34
N GLY A 397 -17.20 0.41 -41.71
CA GLY A 397 -16.89 0.82 -43.09
C GLY A 397 -15.49 0.42 -43.61
N LYS A 398 -14.56 0.02 -42.73
CA LYS A 398 -13.16 -0.30 -43.11
C LYS A 398 -12.82 -1.80 -43.16
N ARG A 399 -13.75 -2.69 -42.83
CA ARG A 399 -13.51 -4.15 -42.85
C ARG A 399 -13.89 -4.80 -44.18
N SER A 400 -13.17 -4.46 -45.24
CA SER A 400 -13.17 -5.23 -46.49
C SER A 400 -11.74 -5.43 -47.00
N LYS A 401 -11.07 -6.46 -46.45
CA LYS A 401 -10.00 -7.30 -47.05
C LYS A 401 -9.08 -7.86 -45.95
N GLN A 402 -9.34 -9.10 -45.54
CA GLN A 402 -8.35 -10.15 -45.26
C GLN A 402 -9.08 -11.32 -44.59
N ILE A 403 -9.69 -12.17 -45.41
CA ILE A 403 -10.26 -13.45 -44.98
C ILE A 403 -9.14 -14.49 -45.14
N LEU A 404 -8.65 -15.04 -44.02
CA LEU A 404 -7.72 -16.17 -44.00
C LEU A 404 -8.24 -17.32 -44.87
N SER A 405 -7.35 -17.88 -45.69
CA SER A 405 -7.70 -18.90 -46.69
C SER A 405 -8.14 -20.22 -46.03
N PRO A 406 -8.95 -21.05 -46.72
CA PRO A 406 -9.38 -22.35 -46.21
C PRO A 406 -8.22 -23.30 -45.83
N ALA A 407 -7.05 -23.14 -46.47
CA ALA A 407 -5.85 -23.92 -46.18
C ALA A 407 -5.22 -23.57 -44.83
N GLU A 408 -5.19 -22.28 -44.47
CA GLU A 408 -4.65 -21.79 -43.19
C GLU A 408 -5.54 -22.20 -42.01
N ARG A 409 -6.88 -22.16 -42.20
CA ARG A 409 -7.83 -22.67 -41.21
C ARG A 409 -7.68 -24.18 -40.95
N ARG A 410 -7.31 -24.96 -41.98
CA ARG A 410 -7.06 -26.41 -41.83
C ARG A 410 -5.75 -26.70 -41.10
N ARG A 411 -4.68 -25.93 -41.31
CA ARG A 411 -3.41 -26.06 -40.56
C ARG A 411 -3.56 -25.79 -39.07
N ILE A 412 -4.30 -24.74 -38.69
CA ILE A 412 -4.53 -24.37 -37.28
C ILE A 412 -5.39 -25.42 -36.56
N ARG A 413 -6.43 -25.96 -37.23
CA ARG A 413 -7.24 -27.06 -36.66
C ARG A 413 -6.44 -28.36 -36.49
N GLY A 414 -5.51 -28.67 -37.39
CA GLY A 414 -4.63 -29.84 -37.28
C GLY A 414 -3.63 -29.75 -36.11
N ALA A 415 -3.08 -28.56 -35.86
CA ALA A 415 -2.13 -28.32 -34.78
C ALA A 415 -2.77 -28.42 -33.38
N ASN A 416 -3.98 -27.88 -33.21
CA ASN A 416 -4.71 -27.96 -31.94
C ASN A 416 -5.18 -29.40 -31.62
N LYS A 417 -5.53 -30.19 -32.65
CA LYS A 417 -5.93 -31.59 -32.43
C LYS A 417 -4.76 -32.44 -31.92
N ARG A 418 -3.54 -32.25 -32.45
CA ARG A 418 -2.32 -32.96 -32.01
C ARG A 418 -1.86 -32.57 -30.59
N LYS A 419 -2.00 -31.30 -30.18
CA LYS A 419 -1.71 -30.86 -28.80
C LYS A 419 -2.70 -31.43 -27.79
N SER A 420 -3.99 -31.53 -28.15
CA SER A 420 -5.01 -32.10 -27.27
C SER A 420 -4.85 -33.61 -27.03
N THR A 421 -4.45 -34.40 -28.04
CA THR A 421 -4.23 -35.84 -27.87
C THR A 421 -2.95 -36.17 -27.10
N ALA A 422 -1.91 -35.33 -27.19
CA ALA A 422 -0.69 -35.48 -26.37
C ALA A 422 -0.98 -35.21 -24.88
N ALA A 423 -1.68 -34.12 -24.55
CA ALA A 423 -2.05 -33.79 -23.17
C ALA A 423 -3.00 -34.82 -22.54
N VAL A 424 -3.90 -35.42 -23.34
CA VAL A 424 -4.80 -36.49 -22.86
C VAL A 424 -4.02 -37.80 -22.63
N ARG A 425 -3.06 -38.15 -23.49
CA ARG A 425 -2.20 -39.34 -23.29
C ARG A 425 -1.33 -39.22 -22.05
N GLU A 426 -0.77 -38.04 -21.80
CA GLU A 426 0.06 -37.77 -20.62
C GLU A 426 -0.75 -37.86 -19.32
N LYS A 427 -2.00 -37.37 -19.34
CA LYS A 427 -2.94 -37.46 -18.21
C LYS A 427 -3.41 -38.89 -17.95
N ILE A 428 -3.60 -39.72 -18.99
CA ILE A 428 -3.92 -41.14 -18.85
C ILE A 428 -2.74 -41.92 -18.28
N MET A 429 -1.50 -41.67 -18.72
CA MET A 429 -0.30 -42.29 -18.15
C MET A 429 -0.12 -41.95 -16.66
N LEU A 430 -0.31 -40.68 -16.28
CA LEU A 430 -0.24 -40.23 -14.89
C LEU A 430 -1.32 -40.87 -13.99
N LEU A 431 -2.51 -41.10 -14.54
CA LEU A 431 -3.59 -41.79 -13.83
C LEU A 431 -3.34 -43.30 -13.71
N GLN A 432 -2.74 -43.93 -14.72
CA GLN A 432 -2.34 -45.34 -14.66
C GLN A 432 -1.19 -45.54 -13.65
N TYR A 433 -0.18 -44.68 -13.66
CA TYR A 433 0.93 -44.69 -12.69
C TYR A 433 0.45 -44.55 -11.24
N LYS A 434 -0.47 -43.61 -10.98
CA LYS A 434 -1.09 -43.43 -9.65
C LYS A 434 -1.96 -44.60 -9.21
N LYS A 435 -2.48 -45.40 -10.15
CA LYS A 435 -3.31 -46.58 -9.86
C LYS A 435 -2.45 -47.80 -9.51
N THR A 436 -1.28 -47.94 -10.14
CA THR A 436 -0.31 -49.02 -9.87
C THR A 436 0.53 -48.80 -8.61
N HIS A 437 0.61 -47.58 -8.07
CA HIS A 437 1.43 -47.26 -6.88
C HIS A 437 0.61 -46.83 -5.66
N ARG A 438 -0.66 -47.26 -5.59
CA ARG A 438 -1.54 -46.99 -4.44
C ARG A 438 -1.71 -48.19 -3.49
N ASN A 439 -0.98 -49.29 -3.72
CA ASN A 439 -1.01 -50.51 -2.92
C ASN A 439 0.38 -50.96 -2.41
N ASN A 440 1.33 -50.04 -2.26
CA ASN A 440 2.55 -50.24 -1.47
C ASN A 440 2.68 -49.13 -0.43
#